data_AF-A0A354P532-F1
#
_entry.id   AF-A0A354P532-F1
#
_cell.length_a   1.000
_cell.length_b   1.000
_cell.length_c   1.000
_cell.angle_alpha   90.00
_cell.angle_beta   90.00
_cell.angle_gamma   90.00
#
_symmetry.space_group_name_H-M   'P 1'
#
loop_
_entity.id
_entity.type
_entity.pdbx_description
1 polymer ?
#
loop_
_entity_poly.entity_id
_entity_poly.type
_entity_poly.pdbx_seq_one_letter_code
_entity_poly.pdbx_strand_id
1 'polypeptide(L)'
;MHYIHEDDIDQEEFDGFVKDGSKKKKIKIVGPAVSLPICEGRTIGQFDFSTKGWVSGTGRSAVWDDLDWNGKKVNPQFLMGRSVFDANLASDHANELRKHGGDKAAATFLKRISDPATFETWNLPNHFRLAFMDVSSATNTRTMISSLLGFTPSGNKTPLLTTAARFTPALAASLNSLSFDYQFRNRLVGTTLNYFIVAEAAIPLATQHALEIRELDLITRRLNCGSVLQAHWWIGKPFTANKPWRTLWAVSRHERTRLRCIVEALVACAYEMDVADMKVAIAETDYSLERLSSDRFSSTLFPKGLWRVDKTLPPEQRLTVLGFVAFAELHKCIEQLGNDRKAGIITFLTQNDGEGWQLPETLRLADYGLGHDERAKEHQPVRECFGPRFYDWQLAQTPEESWAECHLHARNLLGQPAYEKLLAGDASGDLSIPDAESAVHEDQEPFQLTGESPSRKRRR
;
A
#
# COMPACT_ATOMS: atom_id res chain seq x y z
N MET A 1 -12.39 -30.59 -5.04
CA MET A 1 -12.33 -29.20 -5.52
C MET A 1 -12.50 -29.29 -7.04
N HIS A 2 -13.64 -28.88 -7.56
CA HIS A 2 -13.92 -28.96 -9.00
C HIS A 2 -13.15 -27.83 -9.69
N TYR A 3 -12.14 -28.16 -10.49
CA TYR A 3 -11.45 -27.20 -11.33
C TYR A 3 -12.10 -27.25 -12.72
N ILE A 4 -12.45 -26.08 -13.25
CA ILE A 4 -12.94 -25.92 -14.62
C ILE A 4 -11.73 -25.38 -15.41
N HIS A 5 -11.26 -26.12 -16.42
CA HIS A 5 -10.23 -25.64 -17.34
C HIS A 5 -10.82 -24.53 -18.22
N GLU A 6 -10.05 -23.56 -18.73
CA GLU A 6 -10.60 -22.47 -19.56
C GLU A 6 -11.35 -22.97 -20.80
N ASP A 7 -10.92 -24.13 -21.32
CA ASP A 7 -11.57 -24.85 -22.43
C ASP A 7 -12.86 -25.61 -22.03
N ASP A 8 -13.08 -25.81 -20.72
CA ASP A 8 -14.27 -26.45 -20.12
C ASP A 8 -15.29 -25.41 -19.64
N ILE A 9 -14.98 -24.11 -19.78
CA ILE A 9 -15.88 -23.02 -19.44
C ILE A 9 -16.78 -22.75 -20.66
N ASP A 10 -18.09 -22.92 -20.47
CA ASP A 10 -19.08 -22.57 -21.49
C ASP A 10 -18.83 -21.14 -22.01
N GLN A 11 -18.93 -20.94 -23.33
CA GLN A 11 -19.02 -19.59 -23.86
C GLN A 11 -20.34 -19.00 -23.38
N GLU A 12 -20.27 -18.15 -22.37
CA GLU A 12 -21.45 -17.49 -21.84
C GLU A 12 -21.65 -16.16 -22.56
N GLU A 13 -22.89 -15.95 -23.03
CA GLU A 13 -23.31 -14.65 -23.54
C GLU A 13 -23.83 -13.80 -22.38
N PHE A 14 -23.13 -12.71 -22.07
CA PHE A 14 -23.61 -11.74 -21.09
C PHE A 14 -24.05 -10.44 -21.76
N ASP A 15 -25.15 -9.87 -21.27
CA ASP A 15 -25.55 -8.52 -21.64
C ASP A 15 -24.62 -7.49 -20.97
N GLY A 16 -23.80 -6.83 -21.79
CA GLY A 16 -22.86 -5.80 -21.35
C GLY A 16 -23.17 -4.43 -21.94
N PHE A 17 -22.33 -3.46 -21.59
CA PHE A 17 -22.39 -2.12 -22.15
C PHE A 17 -21.00 -1.65 -22.55
N VAL A 18 -20.89 -1.07 -23.75
CA VAL A 18 -19.70 -0.32 -24.17
C VAL A 18 -20.07 1.15 -24.30
N LYS A 19 -19.14 2.03 -23.92
CA LYS A 19 -19.26 3.46 -24.18
C LYS A 19 -18.94 3.72 -25.65
N ASP A 20 -19.89 4.33 -26.35
CA ASP A 20 -19.73 4.90 -27.68
C ASP A 20 -19.94 6.42 -27.55
N GLY A 21 -18.83 7.16 -27.41
CA GLY A 21 -18.84 8.56 -27.00
C GLY A 21 -19.51 8.76 -25.63
N SER A 22 -20.59 9.54 -25.59
CA SER A 22 -21.38 9.80 -24.38
C SER A 22 -22.52 8.79 -24.15
N LYS A 23 -22.81 7.92 -25.12
CA LYS A 23 -23.93 6.97 -25.07
C LYS A 23 -23.45 5.58 -24.64
N LYS A 24 -24.28 4.90 -23.84
CA LYS A 24 -24.08 3.47 -23.52
C LYS A 24 -24.76 2.64 -24.60
N LYS A 25 -23.99 1.84 -25.32
CA LYS A 25 -24.51 0.85 -26.27
C LYS A 25 -24.55 -0.50 -25.57
N LYS A 26 -25.74 -1.13 -25.54
CA LYS A 26 -25.85 -2.54 -25.14
C LYS A 26 -25.09 -3.39 -26.15
N ILE A 27 -24.25 -4.27 -25.65
CA ILE A 27 -23.55 -5.25 -26.46
C ILE A 27 -23.74 -6.62 -25.84
N LYS A 28 -23.75 -7.66 -26.67
CA LYS A 28 -23.53 -9.02 -26.19
C LYS A 28 -22.02 -9.24 -26.09
N ILE A 29 -21.56 -9.57 -24.90
CA ILE A 29 -20.18 -10.01 -24.66
C ILE A 29 -20.19 -11.52 -24.81
N VAL A 30 -19.43 -12.04 -25.77
CA VAL A 30 -19.27 -13.48 -26.03
C VAL A 30 -17.82 -13.83 -25.84
N GLY A 31 -17.53 -14.79 -24.97
CA GLY A 31 -16.19 -15.28 -24.67
C GLY A 31 -16.26 -16.40 -23.63
N PRO A 32 -15.13 -17.06 -23.31
CA PRO A 32 -15.09 -17.97 -22.16
C PRO A 32 -15.61 -17.21 -20.93
N ALA A 33 -16.43 -17.84 -20.08
CA ALA A 33 -17.03 -17.24 -18.88
C ALA A 33 -16.01 -16.85 -17.78
N VAL A 34 -14.78 -16.50 -18.16
CA VAL A 34 -13.77 -15.92 -17.29
C VAL A 34 -13.92 -14.41 -17.28
N SER A 35 -14.37 -13.89 -16.14
CA SER A 35 -14.44 -12.45 -15.91
C SER A 35 -13.64 -12.06 -14.66
N LEU A 36 -12.93 -10.94 -14.74
CA LEU A 36 -12.10 -10.41 -13.68
C LEU A 36 -12.84 -9.34 -12.89
N PRO A 37 -12.65 -9.31 -11.56
CA PRO A 37 -13.26 -8.30 -10.73
C PRO A 37 -12.60 -6.93 -10.92
N ILE A 38 -13.41 -5.90 -11.13
CA ILE A 38 -12.91 -4.52 -11.16
C ILE A 38 -12.85 -3.97 -9.72
N CYS A 39 -11.66 -3.57 -9.29
CA CYS A 39 -11.39 -2.89 -8.02
C CYS A 39 -11.91 -1.44 -8.06
N GLU A 40 -12.55 -0.99 -6.99
CA GLU A 40 -13.15 0.33 -6.87
C GLU A 40 -12.64 1.08 -5.65
N GLY A 41 -12.77 2.41 -5.61
CA GLY A 41 -12.19 3.21 -4.53
C GLY A 41 -12.70 2.79 -3.15
N ARG A 42 -13.94 2.26 -3.08
CA ARG A 42 -14.56 1.76 -1.84
C ARG A 42 -14.04 0.40 -1.39
N THR A 43 -13.41 -0.39 -2.28
CA THR A 43 -12.88 -1.71 -1.92
C THR A 43 -11.49 -1.61 -1.32
N ILE A 44 -10.78 -0.49 -1.46
CA ILE A 44 -9.44 -0.32 -0.92
C ILE A 44 -9.43 0.47 0.39
N GLY A 45 -8.50 0.10 1.26
CA GLY A 45 -8.17 0.78 2.50
C GLY A 45 -6.66 0.89 2.67
N GLN A 46 -6.23 1.47 3.79
CA GLN A 46 -4.81 1.62 4.06
C GLN A 46 -4.19 0.24 4.28
N PHE A 47 -3.29 -0.14 3.37
CA PHE A 47 -2.72 -1.48 3.32
C PHE A 47 -3.79 -2.59 3.31
N ASP A 48 -4.92 -2.36 2.66
CA ASP A 48 -6.00 -3.35 2.58
C ASP A 48 -6.61 -3.30 1.19
N PHE A 49 -6.38 -4.36 0.42
CA PHE A 49 -6.81 -4.44 -0.97
C PHE A 49 -8.32 -4.70 -1.11
N SER A 50 -8.98 -5.13 -0.03
CA SER A 50 -10.39 -5.51 -0.02
C SER A 50 -11.02 -5.25 1.36
N THR A 51 -11.24 -3.98 1.68
CA THR A 51 -11.94 -3.55 2.90
C THR A 51 -13.44 -3.83 2.84
N LYS A 52 -14.03 -3.72 1.65
CA LYS A 52 -15.47 -3.90 1.43
C LYS A 52 -15.75 -4.77 0.23
N GLY A 53 -16.79 -5.59 0.34
CA GLY A 53 -17.34 -6.39 -0.75
C GLY A 53 -18.67 -5.81 -1.21
N TRP A 54 -18.87 -5.71 -2.53
CA TRP A 54 -20.16 -5.33 -3.10
C TRP A 54 -21.21 -6.40 -2.82
N VAL A 55 -22.44 -5.96 -2.52
CA VAL A 55 -23.60 -6.82 -2.27
C VAL A 55 -24.67 -6.61 -3.33
N SER A 56 -25.10 -5.36 -3.56
CA SER A 56 -26.15 -5.02 -4.52
C SER A 56 -26.20 -3.52 -4.84
N GLY A 57 -26.98 -3.13 -5.84
CA GLY A 57 -27.29 -1.73 -6.15
C GLY A 57 -26.22 -0.99 -6.95
N THR A 58 -26.45 0.30 -7.20
CA THR A 58 -25.55 1.17 -7.98
C THR A 58 -25.44 2.58 -7.41
N GLY A 59 -24.34 3.28 -7.73
CA GLY A 59 -24.14 4.66 -7.33
C GLY A 59 -24.15 4.86 -5.81
N ARG A 60 -24.83 5.92 -5.35
CA ARG A 60 -24.90 6.26 -3.91
C ARG A 60 -25.72 5.27 -3.08
N SER A 61 -26.60 4.49 -3.71
CA SER A 61 -27.44 3.48 -3.04
C SER A 61 -26.86 2.06 -3.13
N ALA A 62 -25.63 1.90 -3.62
CA ALA A 62 -24.96 0.60 -3.61
C ALA A 62 -24.68 0.15 -2.17
N VAL A 63 -24.95 -1.13 -1.90
CA VAL A 63 -24.76 -1.80 -0.62
C VAL A 63 -23.43 -2.55 -0.63
N TRP A 64 -22.67 -2.37 0.43
CA TRP A 64 -21.32 -2.92 0.61
C TRP A 64 -21.18 -3.46 2.03
N ASP A 65 -20.61 -4.65 2.16
CA ASP A 65 -20.28 -5.25 3.45
C ASP A 65 -18.82 -5.00 3.80
N ASP A 66 -18.53 -4.70 5.06
CA ASP A 66 -17.16 -4.67 5.57
C ASP A 66 -16.59 -6.10 5.62
N LEU A 67 -15.36 -6.28 5.15
CA LEU A 67 -14.68 -7.56 5.10
C LEU A 67 -13.56 -7.61 6.14
N ASP A 68 -13.64 -8.59 7.04
CA ASP A 68 -12.56 -8.90 7.97
C ASP A 68 -11.37 -9.56 7.26
N TRP A 69 -10.27 -9.76 8.00
CA TRP A 69 -9.07 -10.40 7.48
C TRP A 69 -9.22 -11.89 7.20
N ASN A 70 -10.14 -12.58 7.87
CA ASN A 70 -10.34 -14.03 7.71
C ASN A 70 -11.19 -14.35 6.47
N GLY A 71 -12.00 -13.39 6.02
CA GLY A 71 -12.93 -13.49 4.90
C GLY A 71 -12.58 -12.60 3.72
N LYS A 72 -11.30 -12.17 3.58
CA LYS A 72 -10.87 -11.35 2.45
C LYS A 72 -11.17 -12.03 1.12
N LYS A 73 -12.02 -11.38 0.34
CA LYS A 73 -12.48 -11.79 -0.99
C LYS A 73 -12.64 -10.55 -1.86
N VAL A 74 -12.69 -10.72 -3.17
CA VAL A 74 -12.98 -9.60 -4.09
C VAL A 74 -14.39 -9.77 -4.61
N ASN A 75 -15.33 -8.98 -4.07
CA ASN A 75 -16.72 -8.91 -4.54
C ASN A 75 -16.90 -7.59 -5.29
N PRO A 76 -16.66 -7.55 -6.60
CA PRO A 76 -16.78 -6.32 -7.37
C PRO A 76 -18.23 -6.02 -7.73
N GLN A 77 -18.54 -4.75 -8.00
CA GLN A 77 -19.78 -4.41 -8.69
C GLN A 77 -19.72 -4.76 -10.19
N PHE A 78 -18.51 -4.70 -10.76
CA PHE A 78 -18.29 -4.84 -12.20
C PHE A 78 -17.31 -5.96 -12.50
N LEU A 79 -17.56 -6.63 -13.61
CA LEU A 79 -16.71 -7.69 -14.15
C LEU A 79 -16.20 -7.28 -15.53
N MET A 80 -14.99 -7.72 -15.88
CA MET A 80 -14.36 -7.47 -17.18
C MET A 80 -13.90 -8.80 -17.78
N GLY A 81 -14.24 -9.10 -19.03
CA GLY A 81 -13.74 -10.31 -19.70
C GLY A 81 -12.21 -10.35 -19.72
N ARG A 82 -11.61 -11.52 -19.49
CA ARG A 82 -10.15 -11.68 -19.37
C ARG A 82 -9.40 -11.12 -20.57
N SER A 83 -9.85 -11.42 -21.79
CA SER A 83 -9.26 -10.92 -23.05
C SER A 83 -9.26 -9.39 -23.16
N VAL A 84 -10.28 -8.72 -22.62
CA VAL A 84 -10.36 -7.25 -22.58
C VAL A 84 -9.33 -6.68 -21.61
N PHE A 85 -9.15 -7.31 -20.45
CA PHE A 85 -8.13 -6.92 -19.50
C PHE A 85 -6.73 -7.09 -20.08
N ASP A 86 -6.45 -8.25 -20.68
CA ASP A 86 -5.14 -8.57 -21.24
C ASP A 86 -4.75 -7.58 -22.36
N ALA A 87 -5.71 -7.24 -23.24
CA ALA A 87 -5.51 -6.23 -24.29
C ALA A 87 -5.24 -4.82 -23.73
N ASN A 88 -5.90 -4.42 -22.63
CA ASN A 88 -5.66 -3.13 -21.99
C ASN A 88 -4.28 -3.10 -21.30
N LEU A 89 -3.92 -4.16 -20.57
CA LEU A 89 -2.63 -4.26 -19.88
C LEU A 89 -1.46 -4.16 -20.87
N ALA A 90 -1.56 -4.87 -21.99
CA ALA A 90 -0.65 -4.79 -23.12
C ALA A 90 -0.52 -3.34 -23.65
N SER A 91 -1.66 -2.68 -23.85
CA SER A 91 -1.72 -1.33 -24.41
C SER A 91 -1.14 -0.29 -23.46
N ASP A 92 -1.45 -0.36 -22.17
CA ASP A 92 -0.96 0.56 -21.14
C ASP A 92 0.56 0.47 -21.01
N HIS A 93 1.11 -0.74 -20.94
CA HIS A 93 2.56 -0.92 -20.86
C HIS A 93 3.26 -0.44 -22.14
N ALA A 94 2.67 -0.67 -23.31
CA ALA A 94 3.18 -0.14 -24.57
C ALA A 94 3.15 1.40 -24.59
N ASN A 95 2.14 2.04 -23.99
CA ASN A 95 2.06 3.48 -23.88
C ASN A 95 3.15 4.04 -22.96
N GLU A 96 3.44 3.40 -21.83
CA GLU A 96 4.55 3.79 -20.96
C GLU A 96 5.91 3.59 -21.61
N LEU A 97 6.13 2.44 -22.27
CA LEU A 97 7.32 2.20 -23.08
C LEU A 97 7.46 3.23 -24.20
N ARG A 98 6.36 3.70 -24.79
CA ARG A 98 6.39 4.76 -25.80
C ARG A 98 6.85 6.09 -25.19
N LYS A 99 6.37 6.45 -24.00
CA LYS A 99 6.74 7.68 -23.30
C LYS A 99 8.23 7.71 -22.94
N HIS A 100 8.77 6.60 -22.42
CA HIS A 100 10.12 6.56 -21.86
C HIS A 100 11.17 5.93 -22.79
N GLY A 101 10.78 5.01 -23.66
CA GLY A 101 11.66 4.26 -24.58
C GLY A 101 11.33 4.43 -26.07
N GLY A 102 10.34 5.27 -26.41
CA GLY A 102 9.94 5.59 -27.79
C GLY A 102 9.09 4.52 -28.47
N ASP A 103 8.56 4.86 -29.66
CA ASP A 103 7.63 4.01 -30.43
C ASP A 103 8.20 2.63 -30.78
N LYS A 104 9.51 2.54 -31.02
CA LYS A 104 10.18 1.28 -31.36
C LYS A 104 10.17 0.29 -30.19
N ALA A 105 10.36 0.76 -28.96
CA ALA A 105 10.30 -0.07 -27.76
C ALA A 105 8.87 -0.59 -27.54
N ALA A 106 7.88 0.29 -27.67
CA ALA A 106 6.46 -0.07 -27.58
C ALA A 106 6.04 -1.12 -28.63
N ALA A 107 6.42 -0.92 -29.90
CA ALA A 107 6.09 -1.85 -30.98
C ALA A 107 6.78 -3.22 -30.82
N THR A 108 8.04 -3.23 -30.36
CA THR A 108 8.78 -4.46 -30.07
C THR A 108 8.11 -5.23 -28.94
N PHE A 109 7.68 -4.53 -27.88
CA PHE A 109 6.95 -5.11 -26.77
C PHE A 109 5.63 -5.73 -27.23
N LEU A 110 4.77 -4.99 -27.94
CA LEU A 110 3.47 -5.49 -28.41
C LEU A 110 3.61 -6.72 -29.31
N LYS A 111 4.63 -6.75 -30.17
CA LYS A 111 4.95 -7.92 -31.00
C LYS A 111 5.42 -9.12 -30.17
N ARG A 112 6.15 -8.88 -29.09
CA ARG A 112 6.59 -9.95 -28.18
C ARG A 112 5.41 -10.57 -27.44
N ILE A 113 4.50 -9.74 -26.93
CA ILE A 113 3.37 -10.20 -26.12
C ILE A 113 2.11 -10.59 -26.94
N SER A 114 2.18 -10.57 -28.27
CA SER A 114 1.11 -11.12 -29.11
C SER A 114 1.10 -12.64 -29.14
N ASP A 115 2.18 -13.29 -28.68
CA ASP A 115 2.20 -14.72 -28.41
C ASP A 115 1.58 -15.01 -27.03
N PRO A 116 0.49 -15.81 -26.92
CA PRO A 116 -0.18 -16.10 -25.65
C PRO A 116 0.75 -16.66 -24.57
N ALA A 117 1.66 -17.57 -24.93
CA ALA A 117 2.63 -18.12 -23.99
C ALA A 117 3.59 -17.02 -23.49
N THR A 118 3.98 -16.09 -24.36
CA THR A 118 4.79 -14.94 -23.96
C THR A 118 4.02 -13.91 -23.12
N PHE A 119 2.73 -13.71 -23.37
CA PHE A 119 1.89 -12.82 -22.54
C PHE A 119 1.70 -13.39 -21.13
N GLU A 120 1.35 -14.66 -21.01
CA GLU A 120 1.20 -15.35 -19.71
C GLU A 120 2.51 -15.33 -18.92
N THR A 121 3.63 -15.49 -19.61
CA THR A 121 4.95 -15.44 -18.99
C THR A 121 5.46 -14.03 -18.72
N TRP A 122 4.93 -13.00 -19.39
CA TRP A 122 5.21 -11.59 -19.12
C TRP A 122 4.35 -11.04 -17.98
N ASN A 123 3.13 -11.56 -17.85
CA ASN A 123 2.18 -11.27 -16.77
C ASN A 123 2.63 -11.93 -15.46
N LEU A 124 3.89 -11.70 -15.06
CA LEU A 124 4.52 -12.37 -13.94
C LEU A 124 3.83 -11.97 -12.63
N PRO A 125 3.55 -12.94 -11.74
CA PRO A 125 2.61 -12.71 -10.64
C PRO A 125 3.13 -11.86 -9.49
N ASN A 126 4.42 -11.52 -9.48
CA ASN A 126 5.06 -10.75 -8.42
C ASN A 126 5.06 -9.24 -8.64
N HIS A 127 4.34 -8.74 -9.64
CA HIS A 127 4.23 -7.30 -9.82
C HIS A 127 3.16 -6.72 -8.90
N PHE A 128 3.60 -6.08 -7.82
CA PHE A 128 2.70 -5.22 -7.05
C PHE A 128 2.23 -4.06 -7.91
N ARG A 129 0.92 -3.86 -7.99
CA ARG A 129 0.36 -2.59 -8.46
C ARG A 129 -0.04 -1.77 -7.25
N LEU A 130 0.34 -0.51 -7.22
CA LEU A 130 -0.02 0.38 -6.12
C LEU A 130 -1.24 1.19 -6.52
N ALA A 131 -2.38 0.91 -5.90
CA ALA A 131 -3.58 1.71 -6.09
C ALA A 131 -3.74 2.71 -4.96
N PHE A 132 -4.40 3.83 -5.26
CA PHE A 132 -4.91 4.73 -4.24
C PHE A 132 -6.37 5.11 -4.49
N MET A 133 -7.08 5.51 -3.44
CA MET A 133 -8.46 6.01 -3.57
C MET A 133 -8.42 7.48 -3.97
N ASP A 134 -8.98 7.82 -5.14
CA ASP A 134 -8.94 9.21 -5.61
C ASP A 134 -9.90 10.13 -4.83
N VAL A 135 -10.94 9.58 -4.20
CA VAL A 135 -11.91 10.35 -3.41
C VAL A 135 -11.31 10.66 -2.06
N SER A 136 -10.90 11.91 -1.87
CA SER A 136 -10.31 12.38 -0.62
C SER A 136 -10.69 13.82 -0.35
N SER A 137 -10.79 14.24 0.91
CA SER A 137 -10.96 15.65 1.29
C SER A 137 -9.95 16.01 2.37
N ALA A 138 -9.59 17.30 2.49
CA ALA A 138 -8.68 17.77 3.53
C ALA A 138 -9.22 17.56 4.97
N THR A 139 -10.52 17.26 5.11
CA THR A 139 -11.18 16.99 6.39
C THR A 139 -11.44 15.50 6.65
N ASN A 140 -11.06 14.61 5.72
CA ASN A 140 -11.12 13.18 5.97
C ASN A 140 -10.15 12.79 7.08
N THR A 141 -10.39 11.64 7.71
CA THR A 141 -9.46 11.06 8.68
C THR A 141 -8.06 10.90 8.09
N ARG A 142 -7.98 10.54 6.80
CA ARG A 142 -6.74 10.34 6.05
C ARG A 142 -6.77 11.09 4.72
N THR A 143 -5.62 11.60 4.30
CA THR A 143 -5.48 12.29 3.01
C THR A 143 -5.28 11.28 1.90
N MET A 144 -4.36 10.33 2.10
CA MET A 144 -4.05 9.28 1.14
C MET A 144 -4.40 7.91 1.72
N ILE A 145 -5.05 7.09 0.89
CA ILE A 145 -5.39 5.70 1.19
C ILE A 145 -4.92 4.88 0.02
N SER A 146 -3.90 4.04 0.24
CA SER A 146 -3.32 3.22 -0.82
C SER A 146 -3.11 1.78 -0.36
N SER A 147 -3.07 0.87 -1.33
CA SER A 147 -2.89 -0.56 -1.09
C SER A 147 -2.19 -1.21 -2.28
N LEU A 148 -1.42 -2.27 -1.99
CA LEU A 148 -0.90 -3.15 -3.03
C LEU A 148 -2.04 -4.05 -3.52
N LEU A 149 -2.27 -4.03 -4.82
CA LEU A 149 -3.28 -4.85 -5.49
C LEU A 149 -2.63 -5.99 -6.28
N GLY A 150 -3.26 -7.17 -6.21
CA GLY A 150 -3.01 -8.27 -7.13
C GLY A 150 -3.52 -7.94 -8.53
N PHE A 151 -3.54 -8.88 -9.47
CA PHE A 151 -3.96 -8.66 -10.87
C PHE A 151 -5.49 -8.49 -11.03
N THR A 152 -6.06 -7.41 -10.51
CA THR A 152 -7.46 -7.01 -10.67
C THR A 152 -7.61 -5.68 -11.44
N PRO A 153 -8.39 -5.59 -12.53
CA PRO A 153 -8.65 -4.31 -13.18
C PRO A 153 -9.06 -3.22 -12.17
N SER A 154 -8.71 -1.96 -12.39
CA SER A 154 -9.02 -0.88 -11.45
C SER A 154 -9.89 0.18 -12.12
N GLY A 155 -10.94 0.62 -11.44
CA GLY A 155 -11.80 1.69 -11.92
C GLY A 155 -11.13 3.07 -11.87
N ASN A 156 -11.73 4.08 -12.50
CA ASN A 156 -11.22 5.47 -12.50
C ASN A 156 -10.97 6.04 -11.10
N LYS A 157 -11.76 5.59 -10.10
CA LYS A 157 -11.66 6.00 -8.70
C LYS A 157 -10.62 5.25 -7.88
N THR A 158 -9.86 4.38 -8.55
CA THR A 158 -8.75 3.60 -8.01
C THR A 158 -7.54 3.77 -8.95
N PRO A 159 -6.94 4.97 -9.06
CA PRO A 159 -5.83 5.17 -9.97
C PRO A 159 -4.61 4.37 -9.52
N LEU A 160 -3.80 3.96 -10.50
CA LEU A 160 -2.61 3.15 -10.29
C LEU A 160 -1.34 4.01 -10.35
N LEU A 161 -0.42 3.75 -9.45
CA LEU A 161 0.95 4.25 -9.47
C LEU A 161 1.88 3.10 -9.84
N THR A 162 2.80 3.38 -10.77
CA THR A 162 3.81 2.44 -11.22
C THR A 162 5.18 2.95 -10.83
N THR A 163 6.00 2.06 -10.26
CA THR A 163 7.42 2.27 -9.97
C THR A 163 8.14 0.92 -10.16
N ALA A 164 9.46 0.90 -10.04
CA ALA A 164 10.19 -0.36 -10.06
C ALA A 164 9.66 -1.27 -8.93
N ALA A 165 9.42 -2.56 -9.22
CA ALA A 165 8.71 -3.48 -8.32
C ALA A 165 9.29 -3.53 -6.89
N ARG A 166 10.62 -3.39 -6.76
CA ARG A 166 11.34 -3.35 -5.48
C ARG A 166 11.01 -2.14 -4.59
N PHE A 167 10.48 -1.06 -5.17
CA PHE A 167 10.11 0.16 -4.45
C PHE A 167 8.61 0.25 -4.19
N THR A 168 7.78 -0.54 -4.87
CA THR A 168 6.31 -0.41 -4.78
C THR A 168 5.79 -0.59 -3.36
N PRO A 169 6.21 -1.60 -2.58
CA PRO A 169 5.76 -1.74 -1.20
C PRO A 169 6.23 -0.60 -0.28
N ALA A 170 7.49 -0.18 -0.38
CA ALA A 170 8.00 0.96 0.39
C ALA A 170 7.27 2.28 0.04
N LEU A 171 6.94 2.49 -1.24
CA LEU A 171 6.13 3.62 -1.67
C LEU A 171 4.72 3.56 -1.05
N ALA A 172 4.09 2.39 -1.01
CA ALA A 172 2.81 2.21 -0.34
C ALA A 172 2.87 2.54 1.16
N ALA A 173 3.96 2.20 1.85
CA ALA A 173 4.19 2.64 3.22
C ALA A 173 4.25 4.17 3.34
N SER A 174 5.06 4.82 2.49
CA SER A 174 5.18 6.28 2.49
C SER A 174 3.83 6.96 2.27
N LEU A 175 3.07 6.53 1.25
CA LEU A 175 1.75 7.09 0.91
C LEU A 175 0.72 6.91 2.03
N ASN A 176 0.81 5.84 2.83
CA ASN A 176 -0.10 5.62 3.96
C ASN A 176 0.42 6.19 5.28
N SER A 177 1.52 6.94 5.31
CA SER A 177 2.08 7.51 6.54
C SER A 177 1.40 8.80 6.99
N LEU A 178 1.56 9.13 8.27
CA LEU A 178 1.14 10.40 8.86
C LEU A 178 1.99 11.57 8.32
N SER A 179 3.29 11.36 8.11
CA SER A 179 4.20 12.36 7.54
C SER A 179 3.77 12.76 6.13
N PHE A 180 3.41 11.78 5.28
CA PHE A 180 2.83 12.06 3.97
C PHE A 180 1.50 12.80 4.09
N ASP A 181 0.60 12.34 4.96
CA ASP A 181 -0.69 12.98 5.13
C ASP A 181 -0.54 14.45 5.57
N TYR A 182 0.39 14.75 6.47
CA TYR A 182 0.68 16.10 6.99
C TYR A 182 1.20 17.04 5.91
N GLN A 183 2.20 16.63 5.11
CA GLN A 183 2.71 17.50 4.05
C GLN A 183 1.69 17.66 2.91
N PHE A 184 0.96 16.60 2.58
CA PHE A 184 0.12 16.57 1.39
C PHE A 184 -1.23 17.27 1.58
N ARG A 185 -1.84 17.17 2.76
CA ARG A 185 -3.13 17.84 3.04
C ARG A 185 -3.08 19.36 2.94
N ASN A 186 -1.91 19.95 3.16
CA ASN A 186 -1.75 21.40 3.05
C ASN A 186 -1.90 21.84 1.59
N ARG A 187 -1.56 20.98 0.63
CA ARG A 187 -1.71 21.17 -0.82
C ARG A 187 -3.07 20.74 -1.36
N LEU A 188 -3.81 19.91 -0.62
CA LEU A 188 -5.14 19.47 -1.02
C LEU A 188 -6.20 20.55 -0.77
N VAL A 189 -6.83 21.01 -1.86
CA VAL A 189 -7.96 21.96 -1.83
C VAL A 189 -9.28 21.29 -2.22
N GLY A 190 -9.25 20.29 -3.11
CA GLY A 190 -10.43 19.64 -3.66
C GLY A 190 -10.82 18.32 -2.98
N THR A 191 -11.85 17.69 -3.52
CA THR A 191 -12.36 16.37 -3.08
C THR A 191 -11.82 15.19 -3.89
N THR A 192 -10.81 15.42 -4.73
CA THR A 192 -10.27 14.42 -5.66
C THR A 192 -8.76 14.56 -5.78
N LEU A 193 -8.05 13.43 -5.63
CA LEU A 193 -6.61 13.30 -5.83
C LEU A 193 -6.31 13.03 -7.30
N ASN A 194 -6.31 14.08 -8.12
CA ASN A 194 -5.88 13.97 -9.51
C ASN A 194 -4.37 13.73 -9.59
N TYR A 195 -3.92 13.05 -10.66
CA TYR A 195 -2.50 12.73 -10.86
C TYR A 195 -1.56 13.94 -10.80
N PHE A 196 -1.96 15.11 -11.34
CA PHE A 196 -1.11 16.30 -11.29
C PHE A 196 -0.86 16.77 -9.85
N ILE A 197 -1.80 16.55 -8.92
CA ILE A 197 -1.61 16.85 -7.50
C ILE A 197 -0.69 15.81 -6.86
N VAL A 198 -0.92 14.53 -7.16
CA VAL A 198 -0.11 13.42 -6.63
C VAL A 198 1.34 13.50 -7.12
N ALA A 199 1.57 13.95 -8.35
CA ALA A 199 2.89 14.14 -8.93
C ALA A 199 3.73 15.21 -8.22
N GLU A 200 3.10 16.15 -7.52
CA GLU A 200 3.77 17.20 -6.72
C GLU A 200 4.01 16.76 -5.26
N ALA A 201 3.65 15.53 -4.88
CA ALA A 201 3.89 15.04 -3.53
C ALA A 201 5.39 14.84 -3.29
N ALA A 202 5.91 15.31 -2.15
CA ALA A 202 7.27 14.94 -1.76
C ALA A 202 7.29 13.47 -1.34
N ILE A 203 8.30 12.72 -1.77
CA ILE A 203 8.55 11.32 -1.43
C ILE A 203 10.05 11.16 -1.13
N PRO A 204 10.44 10.41 -0.08
CA PRO A 204 11.85 10.16 0.22
C PRO A 204 12.59 9.52 -0.96
N LEU A 205 13.81 9.99 -1.23
CA LEU A 205 14.60 9.49 -2.36
C LEU A 205 15.13 8.10 -2.08
N ALA A 206 14.78 7.15 -2.95
CA ALA A 206 15.08 5.75 -2.71
C ALA A 206 16.59 5.44 -2.61
N THR A 207 17.41 6.21 -3.32
CA THR A 207 18.87 6.08 -3.34
C THR A 207 19.52 6.48 -2.01
N GLN A 208 18.85 7.29 -1.19
CA GLN A 208 19.38 7.78 0.09
C GLN A 208 18.91 6.94 1.28
N HIS A 209 17.90 6.08 1.10
CA HIS A 209 17.20 5.39 2.19
C HIS A 209 17.01 3.89 1.93
N ALA A 210 18.07 3.24 1.44
CA ALA A 210 18.02 1.84 1.02
C ALA A 210 17.66 0.86 2.17
N LEU A 211 18.10 1.15 3.40
CA LEU A 211 17.79 0.32 4.57
C LEU A 211 16.29 0.42 4.91
N GLU A 212 15.78 1.65 5.02
CA GLU A 212 14.38 1.95 5.31
C GLU A 212 13.47 1.35 4.24
N ILE A 213 13.83 1.48 2.96
CA ILE A 213 13.07 0.87 1.86
C ILE A 213 12.95 -0.63 2.02
N ARG A 214 14.06 -1.31 2.34
CA ARG A 214 14.04 -2.76 2.54
C ARG A 214 13.09 -3.13 3.67
N GLU A 215 13.18 -2.44 4.80
CA GLU A 215 12.37 -2.75 5.98
C GLU A 215 10.89 -2.37 5.79
N LEU A 216 10.62 -1.24 5.12
CA LEU A 216 9.28 -0.81 4.74
C LEU A 216 8.64 -1.78 3.74
N ASP A 217 9.40 -2.40 2.82
CA ASP A 217 8.87 -3.45 1.95
C ASP A 217 8.34 -4.63 2.76
N LEU A 218 9.14 -5.13 3.71
CA LEU A 218 8.76 -6.27 4.55
C LEU A 218 7.55 -5.95 5.40
N ILE A 219 7.54 -4.80 6.08
CA ILE A 219 6.43 -4.39 6.92
C ILE A 219 5.17 -4.17 6.09
N THR A 220 5.28 -3.56 4.90
CA THR A 220 4.14 -3.32 4.01
C THR A 220 3.50 -4.63 3.57
N ARG A 221 4.30 -5.63 3.19
CA ARG A 221 3.76 -6.95 2.82
C ARG A 221 3.02 -7.60 3.99
N ARG A 222 3.53 -7.48 5.20
CA ARG A 222 2.87 -7.96 6.42
C ARG A 222 1.55 -7.25 6.70
N LEU A 223 1.48 -5.95 6.44
CA LEU A 223 0.26 -5.16 6.57
C LEU A 223 -0.75 -5.42 5.46
N ASN A 224 -0.31 -5.66 4.22
CA ASN A 224 -1.18 -5.68 3.04
C ASN A 224 -1.56 -7.10 2.58
N CYS A 225 -0.66 -8.07 2.72
CA CYS A 225 -0.77 -9.41 2.13
C CYS A 225 -1.31 -10.45 3.13
N GLY A 226 -2.30 -10.07 3.93
CA GLY A 226 -2.89 -10.90 4.99
C GLY A 226 -3.97 -11.88 4.53
N SER A 227 -3.90 -12.38 3.29
CA SER A 227 -4.86 -13.36 2.74
C SER A 227 -4.16 -14.36 1.81
N VAL A 228 -4.79 -15.54 1.67
CA VAL A 228 -4.35 -16.59 0.74
C VAL A 228 -4.33 -16.11 -0.72
N LEU A 229 -5.12 -15.08 -1.07
CA LEU A 229 -5.11 -14.46 -2.40
C LEU A 229 -3.75 -13.81 -2.76
N GLN A 230 -2.87 -13.60 -1.77
CA GLN A 230 -1.53 -13.07 -1.95
C GLN A 230 -0.43 -14.12 -1.74
N ALA A 231 -0.75 -15.42 -1.73
CA ALA A 231 0.22 -16.47 -1.37
C ALA A 231 1.54 -16.40 -2.13
N HIS A 232 1.48 -16.16 -3.43
CA HIS A 232 2.67 -16.05 -4.29
C HIS A 232 3.62 -14.90 -3.91
N TRP A 233 3.14 -13.83 -3.26
CA TRP A 233 3.99 -12.70 -2.81
C TRP A 233 4.81 -12.97 -1.56
N TRP A 234 4.57 -14.10 -0.90
CA TRP A 234 5.32 -14.58 0.26
C TRP A 234 6.46 -15.54 -0.13
N ILE A 235 6.44 -16.07 -1.36
CA ILE A 235 7.45 -17.02 -1.83
C ILE A 235 8.71 -16.26 -2.27
N GLY A 236 9.83 -16.60 -1.65
CA GLY A 236 11.14 -16.05 -1.94
C GLY A 236 11.74 -15.27 -0.76
N LYS A 237 12.98 -14.80 -0.94
CA LYS A 237 13.67 -14.03 0.09
C LYS A 237 12.99 -12.66 0.30
N PRO A 238 13.03 -12.11 1.52
CA PRO A 238 13.72 -12.62 2.71
C PRO A 238 12.81 -13.43 3.65
N PHE A 239 11.62 -13.84 3.23
CA PHE A 239 10.75 -14.62 4.10
C PHE A 239 11.33 -16.02 4.30
N THR A 240 11.54 -16.38 5.56
CA THR A 240 12.18 -17.62 5.95
C THR A 240 11.15 -18.65 6.39
N ALA A 241 11.40 -19.91 6.06
CA ALA A 241 10.54 -21.04 6.42
C ALA A 241 10.56 -21.43 7.91
N ASN A 242 11.14 -20.60 8.79
CA ASN A 242 11.33 -20.91 10.22
C ASN A 242 10.14 -20.50 11.12
N LYS A 243 9.21 -19.70 10.60
CA LYS A 243 7.95 -19.35 11.27
C LYS A 243 6.79 -19.68 10.32
N PRO A 244 5.60 -20.07 10.81
CA PRO A 244 4.44 -20.26 9.96
C PRO A 244 4.11 -18.96 9.22
N TRP A 245 3.94 -18.99 7.90
CA TRP A 245 3.75 -17.76 7.10
C TRP A 245 2.54 -16.93 7.55
N ARG A 246 1.49 -17.56 8.10
CA ARG A 246 0.31 -16.87 8.66
C ARG A 246 0.66 -15.98 9.87
N THR A 247 1.74 -16.26 10.60
CA THR A 247 2.24 -15.36 11.67
C THR A 247 2.87 -14.08 11.12
N LEU A 248 3.22 -14.05 9.84
CA LEU A 248 3.72 -12.84 9.19
C LEU A 248 2.59 -11.85 8.91
N TRP A 249 1.33 -12.30 8.90
CA TRP A 249 0.17 -11.47 8.59
C TRP A 249 -0.23 -10.58 9.78
N ALA A 250 -0.25 -9.27 9.56
CA ALA A 250 -0.63 -8.29 10.58
C ALA A 250 -2.16 -8.03 10.55
N VAL A 251 -2.90 -9.05 10.97
CA VAL A 251 -4.37 -9.10 10.92
C VAL A 251 -5.04 -8.75 12.26
N SER A 252 -4.34 -8.93 13.39
CA SER A 252 -4.81 -8.49 14.69
C SER A 252 -4.67 -6.98 14.84
N ARG A 253 -5.53 -6.35 15.66
CA ARG A 253 -5.43 -4.91 15.98
C ARG A 253 -4.06 -4.59 16.58
N HIS A 254 -3.55 -5.47 17.43
CA HIS A 254 -2.25 -5.36 18.09
C HIS A 254 -1.10 -5.32 17.08
N GLU A 255 -0.90 -6.40 16.30
CA GLU A 255 0.26 -6.49 15.40
C GLU A 255 0.17 -5.45 14.28
N ARG A 256 -1.04 -5.19 13.78
CA ARG A 256 -1.25 -4.15 12.78
C ARG A 256 -0.86 -2.78 13.31
N THR A 257 -1.29 -2.39 14.52
CA THR A 257 -0.94 -1.09 15.11
C THR A 257 0.57 -1.00 15.37
N ARG A 258 1.18 -2.05 15.92
CA ARG A 258 2.62 -2.10 16.17
C ARG A 258 3.44 -1.86 14.89
N LEU A 259 3.13 -2.60 13.83
CA LEU A 259 3.79 -2.43 12.53
C LEU A 259 3.51 -1.07 11.91
N ARG A 260 2.31 -0.52 12.10
CA ARG A 260 2.00 0.84 11.69
C ARG A 260 2.87 1.87 12.41
N CYS A 261 3.08 1.76 13.71
CA CYS A 261 3.98 2.67 14.44
C CYS A 261 5.42 2.61 13.90
N ILE A 262 5.92 1.42 13.54
CA ILE A 262 7.24 1.27 12.92
C ILE A 262 7.27 1.93 11.54
N VAL A 263 6.22 1.79 10.73
CA VAL A 263 6.10 2.53 9.47
C VAL A 263 6.15 4.04 9.70
N GLU A 264 5.40 4.56 10.67
CA GLU A 264 5.42 6.01 10.96
C GLU A 264 6.82 6.48 11.37
N ALA A 265 7.53 5.73 12.21
CA ALA A 265 8.89 6.05 12.64
C ALA A 265 9.91 6.03 11.48
N LEU A 266 9.93 4.95 10.69
CA LEU A 266 10.85 4.82 9.57
C LEU A 266 10.58 5.84 8.46
N VAL A 267 9.30 6.09 8.15
CA VAL A 267 8.92 7.06 7.13
C VAL A 267 9.26 8.48 7.60
N ALA A 268 8.94 8.88 8.83
CA ALA A 268 9.33 10.20 9.35
C ALA A 268 10.86 10.40 9.31
N CYS A 269 11.63 9.36 9.66
CA CYS A 269 13.09 9.37 9.54
C CYS A 269 13.58 9.46 8.08
N ALA A 270 12.83 8.92 7.12
CA ALA A 270 13.10 9.05 5.68
C ALA A 270 12.71 10.41 5.11
N TYR A 271 11.75 11.12 5.73
CA TYR A 271 11.48 12.53 5.44
C TYR A 271 12.46 13.48 6.15
N GLU A 272 13.46 12.95 6.85
CA GLU A 272 14.46 13.72 7.62
C GLU A 272 13.83 14.64 8.67
N MET A 273 12.66 14.26 9.19
CA MET A 273 12.01 14.97 10.29
C MET A 273 12.80 14.78 11.58
N ASP A 274 12.80 15.80 12.43
CA ASP A 274 13.18 15.64 13.84
C ASP A 274 11.96 15.44 14.75
N VAL A 275 12.19 15.25 16.06
CA VAL A 275 11.11 15.06 17.06
C VAL A 275 10.18 16.27 17.13
N ALA A 276 10.69 17.50 16.95
CA ALA A 276 9.87 18.69 16.97
C ALA A 276 8.98 18.77 15.72
N ASP A 277 9.51 18.45 14.54
CA ASP A 277 8.76 18.39 13.28
C ASP A 277 7.62 17.39 13.37
N MET A 278 7.89 16.18 13.86
CA MET A 278 6.86 15.14 13.99
C MET A 278 5.80 15.56 15.02
N LYS A 279 6.20 16.26 16.10
CA LYS A 279 5.26 16.78 17.10
C LYS A 279 4.34 17.86 16.51
N VAL A 280 4.87 18.72 15.63
CA VAL A 280 4.05 19.68 14.86
C VAL A 280 3.10 18.94 13.93
N ALA A 281 3.57 17.89 13.24
CA ALA A 281 2.74 17.11 12.32
C ALA A 281 1.53 16.48 13.03
N ILE A 282 1.72 15.99 14.25
CA ILE A 282 0.67 15.36 15.08
C ILE A 282 0.02 16.32 16.08
N ALA A 283 0.13 17.63 15.88
CA ALA A 283 -0.49 18.62 16.78
C ALA A 283 -2.00 18.38 16.95
N GLU A 284 -2.50 18.64 18.16
CA GLU A 284 -3.91 18.50 18.55
C GLU A 284 -4.46 17.05 18.51
N THR A 285 -3.60 16.04 18.34
CA THR A 285 -4.01 14.63 18.28
C THR A 285 -4.04 13.92 19.64
N ASP A 286 -3.64 14.61 20.71
CA ASP A 286 -3.40 14.06 22.05
C ASP A 286 -4.40 14.58 23.11
N TYR A 287 -5.44 15.31 22.70
CA TYR A 287 -6.56 15.66 23.57
C TYR A 287 -7.35 14.41 24.03
N SER A 288 -7.93 14.46 25.22
CA SER A 288 -8.74 13.36 25.76
C SER A 288 -9.93 13.00 24.84
N LEU A 289 -10.42 11.76 24.98
CA LEU A 289 -11.58 11.27 24.24
C LEU A 289 -12.81 12.16 24.51
N GLU A 290 -13.04 12.51 25.77
CA GLU A 290 -14.16 13.33 26.21
C GLU A 290 -14.11 14.70 25.54
N ARG A 291 -12.91 15.31 25.47
CA ARG A 291 -12.74 16.63 24.88
C ARG A 291 -12.95 16.61 23.36
N LEU A 292 -12.40 15.61 22.67
CA LEU A 292 -12.59 15.44 21.22
C LEU A 292 -14.01 15.03 20.83
N SER A 293 -14.78 14.41 21.74
CA SER A 293 -16.19 14.07 21.50
C SER A 293 -17.12 15.29 21.42
N SER A 294 -16.67 16.44 21.91
CA SER A 294 -17.42 17.71 21.83
C SER A 294 -17.28 18.35 20.46
N ASP A 295 -18.38 18.47 19.70
CA ASP A 295 -18.41 19.17 18.42
C ASP A 295 -17.99 20.64 18.56
N ARG A 296 -18.40 21.29 19.66
CA ARG A 296 -18.00 22.67 19.96
C ARG A 296 -16.48 22.80 20.06
N PHE A 297 -15.81 21.86 20.72
CA PHE A 297 -14.36 21.88 20.84
C PHE A 297 -13.66 21.45 19.55
N SER A 298 -14.07 20.33 18.95
CA SER A 298 -13.43 19.81 17.74
C SER A 298 -13.55 20.78 16.54
N SER A 299 -14.59 21.61 16.51
CA SER A 299 -14.73 22.69 15.51
C SER A 299 -13.68 23.81 15.62
N THR A 300 -13.00 23.96 16.77
CA THR A 300 -11.95 24.97 16.95
C THR A 300 -10.56 24.47 16.57
N LEU A 301 -10.40 23.16 16.38
CA LEU A 301 -9.11 22.56 16.02
C LEU A 301 -8.74 22.87 14.58
N PHE A 302 -7.46 22.75 14.25
CA PHE A 302 -6.96 23.00 12.91
C PHE A 302 -7.73 22.11 11.90
N PRO A 303 -8.42 22.69 10.90
CA PRO A 303 -9.27 21.89 10.01
C PRO A 303 -8.50 20.83 9.23
N LYS A 304 -7.23 21.12 8.90
CA LYS A 304 -6.30 20.18 8.26
C LYS A 304 -5.43 19.44 9.29
N GLY A 305 -5.75 19.44 10.57
CA GLY A 305 -5.03 18.67 11.59
C GLY A 305 -5.30 17.17 11.50
N LEU A 306 -4.38 16.36 12.06
CA LEU A 306 -4.51 14.90 12.12
C LEU A 306 -5.42 14.41 13.26
N TRP A 307 -6.00 15.32 14.04
CA TRP A 307 -6.80 15.01 15.25
C TRP A 307 -8.01 14.10 15.03
N ARG A 308 -8.44 13.90 13.77
CA ARG A 308 -9.51 12.97 13.40
C ARG A 308 -9.07 11.50 13.40
N VAL A 309 -7.77 11.23 13.26
CA VAL A 309 -7.21 9.88 13.29
C VAL A 309 -7.46 9.30 14.68
N ASP A 310 -8.20 8.19 14.71
CA ASP A 310 -8.52 7.46 15.94
C ASP A 310 -9.16 8.31 17.04
N LYS A 311 -9.88 9.38 16.66
CA LYS A 311 -10.45 10.36 17.62
C LYS A 311 -11.40 9.76 18.65
N THR A 312 -11.93 8.57 18.37
CA THR A 312 -12.84 7.81 19.25
C THR A 312 -12.10 6.93 20.26
N LEU A 313 -10.77 6.93 20.25
CA LEU A 313 -9.93 6.22 21.21
C LEU A 313 -9.30 7.19 22.22
N PRO A 314 -8.91 6.71 23.42
CA PRO A 314 -8.01 7.45 24.31
C PRO A 314 -6.69 7.79 23.59
N PRO A 315 -6.05 8.93 23.89
CA PRO A 315 -4.85 9.39 23.20
C PRO A 315 -3.72 8.35 23.20
N GLU A 316 -3.54 7.58 24.28
CA GLU A 316 -2.48 6.56 24.37
C GLU A 316 -2.68 5.36 23.42
N GLN A 317 -3.86 5.23 22.82
CA GLN A 317 -4.19 4.16 21.88
C GLN A 317 -4.25 4.64 20.42
N ARG A 318 -4.02 5.93 20.14
CA ARG A 318 -4.11 6.49 18.79
C ARG A 318 -2.83 6.24 18.02
N LEU A 319 -2.95 5.94 16.72
CA LEU A 319 -1.78 5.79 15.85
C LEU A 319 -0.91 7.06 15.81
N THR A 320 -1.50 8.25 15.91
CA THR A 320 -0.75 9.51 15.91
C THR A 320 0.19 9.62 17.11
N VAL A 321 -0.27 9.21 18.29
CA VAL A 321 0.51 9.25 19.53
C VAL A 321 1.50 8.09 19.58
N LEU A 322 1.06 6.86 19.31
CA LEU A 322 1.94 5.69 19.35
C LEU A 322 3.01 5.71 18.25
N GLY A 323 2.68 6.23 17.07
CA GLY A 323 3.64 6.45 15.99
C GLY A 323 4.68 7.51 16.36
N PHE A 324 4.27 8.59 17.05
CA PHE A 324 5.20 9.58 17.60
C PHE A 324 6.12 9.00 18.67
N VAL A 325 5.58 8.18 19.58
CA VAL A 325 6.38 7.49 20.62
C VAL A 325 7.43 6.58 19.98
N ALA A 326 7.04 5.75 19.01
CA ALA A 326 7.96 4.89 18.28
C ALA A 326 9.05 5.70 17.56
N PHE A 327 8.67 6.83 16.94
CA PHE A 327 9.61 7.73 16.28
C PHE A 327 10.59 8.38 17.27
N ALA A 328 10.12 8.86 18.41
CA ALA A 328 10.97 9.44 19.45
C ALA A 328 11.97 8.41 20.00
N GLU A 329 11.59 7.14 20.10
CA GLU A 329 12.49 6.05 20.51
C GLU A 329 13.51 5.69 19.42
N LEU A 330 13.12 5.68 18.15
CA LEU A 330 14.05 5.57 17.03
C LEU A 330 15.08 6.72 17.06
N HIS A 331 14.62 7.95 17.28
CA HIS A 331 15.51 9.12 17.35
C HIS A 331 16.50 9.01 18.51
N LYS A 332 16.06 8.52 19.70
CA LYS A 332 16.97 8.21 20.81
C LYS A 332 18.02 7.17 20.45
N CYS A 333 17.66 6.12 19.71
CA CYS A 333 18.64 5.13 19.24
C CYS A 333 19.69 5.76 18.31
N ILE A 334 19.28 6.68 17.43
CA ILE A 334 20.18 7.42 16.53
C ILE A 334 21.12 8.33 17.34
N GLU A 335 20.59 9.09 18.29
CA GLU A 335 21.37 9.99 19.16
C GLU A 335 22.41 9.23 19.99
N GLN A 336 22.02 8.11 20.61
CA GLN A 336 22.89 7.27 21.44
C GLN A 336 24.07 6.68 20.67
N LEU A 337 23.95 6.58 19.35
CA LEU A 337 24.98 6.08 18.43
C LEU A 337 25.69 7.23 17.69
N GLY A 338 25.73 8.42 18.29
CA GLY A 338 26.47 9.56 17.75
C GLY A 338 25.85 10.15 16.49
N ASN A 339 24.52 10.10 16.37
CA ASN A 339 23.75 10.50 15.19
C ASN A 339 24.01 9.65 13.94
N ASP A 340 24.50 8.42 14.10
CA ASP A 340 24.52 7.45 13.00
C ASP A 340 23.11 6.92 12.75
N ARG A 341 22.46 7.49 11.73
CA ARG A 341 21.11 7.12 11.28
C ARG A 341 20.97 5.63 10.99
N LYS A 342 21.93 5.03 10.27
CA LYS A 342 21.85 3.61 9.87
C LYS A 342 21.98 2.71 11.09
N ALA A 343 22.95 2.98 11.96
CA ALA A 343 23.16 2.22 13.18
C ALA A 343 21.97 2.35 14.15
N GLY A 344 21.39 3.54 14.27
CA GLY A 344 20.18 3.79 15.06
C GLY A 344 18.96 3.01 14.55
N ILE A 345 18.72 2.99 13.24
CA ILE A 345 17.64 2.19 12.64
C ILE A 345 17.86 0.70 12.87
N ILE A 346 19.07 0.19 12.66
CA ILE A 346 19.40 -1.22 12.93
C ILE A 346 19.13 -1.56 14.39
N THR A 347 19.55 -0.69 15.31
CA THR A 347 19.35 -0.89 16.75
C THR A 347 17.87 -0.89 17.11
N PHE A 348 17.08 0.03 16.54
CA PHE A 348 15.63 0.10 16.74
C PHE A 348 14.88 -1.14 16.22
N LEU A 349 15.30 -1.67 15.07
CA LEU A 349 14.66 -2.83 14.44
C LEU A 349 15.09 -4.18 15.03
N THR A 350 16.25 -4.24 15.67
CA THR A 350 16.77 -5.49 16.27
C THR A 350 16.39 -5.66 17.75
N GLN A 351 15.67 -4.71 18.35
CA GLN A 351 15.11 -4.82 19.70
C GLN A 351 14.19 -6.05 19.83
N ASN A 352 13.97 -6.50 21.07
CA ASN A 352 13.01 -7.57 21.41
C ASN A 352 13.28 -8.85 20.60
N ASP A 353 14.51 -9.36 20.66
CA ASP A 353 14.96 -10.56 19.95
C ASP A 353 14.75 -10.49 18.42
N GLY A 354 14.98 -9.32 17.83
CA GLY A 354 14.81 -9.10 16.40
C GLY A 354 13.37 -8.85 15.94
N GLU A 355 12.42 -8.72 16.87
CA GLU A 355 11.02 -8.39 16.55
C GLU A 355 10.79 -6.88 16.33
N GLY A 356 11.78 -6.05 16.67
CA GLY A 356 11.74 -4.59 16.63
C GLY A 356 10.87 -4.00 17.72
N TRP A 357 10.49 -2.72 17.54
CA TRP A 357 9.68 -1.97 18.50
C TRP A 357 8.35 -2.66 18.85
N GLN A 358 7.96 -2.60 20.13
CA GLN A 358 6.72 -3.20 20.65
C GLN A 358 5.81 -2.14 21.25
N LEU A 359 4.48 -2.38 21.21
CA LEU A 359 3.54 -1.55 21.96
C LEU A 359 3.95 -1.54 23.45
N PRO A 360 4.04 -0.37 24.09
CA PRO A 360 4.42 -0.30 25.49
C PRO A 360 3.31 -0.88 26.38
N GLU A 361 3.66 -1.45 27.53
CA GLU A 361 2.66 -1.95 28.48
C GLU A 361 1.76 -0.81 28.99
N THR A 362 2.40 0.29 29.36
CA THR A 362 1.73 1.54 29.76
C THR A 362 2.39 2.73 29.08
N LEU A 363 1.66 3.82 28.94
CA LEU A 363 2.17 5.08 28.43
C LEU A 363 1.75 6.23 29.34
N ARG A 364 2.71 7.11 29.64
CA ARG A 364 2.47 8.40 30.28
C ARG A 364 2.79 9.51 29.27
N LEU A 365 1.77 10.23 28.81
CA LEU A 365 1.91 11.22 27.74
C LEU A 365 2.92 12.32 28.07
N ALA A 366 2.97 12.75 29.34
CA ALA A 366 3.86 13.81 29.80
C ALA A 366 5.35 13.51 29.57
N ASP A 367 5.78 12.23 29.52
CA ASP A 367 7.17 11.84 29.25
C ASP A 367 7.63 12.20 27.84
N TYR A 368 6.66 12.40 26.94
CA TYR A 368 6.87 12.78 25.54
C TYR A 368 6.44 14.25 25.30
N GLY A 369 6.13 14.98 26.38
CA GLY A 369 5.60 16.33 26.34
C GLY A 369 4.22 16.42 25.66
N LEU A 370 3.42 15.36 25.75
CA LEU A 370 2.06 15.29 25.23
C LEU A 370 1.04 15.36 26.37
N GLY A 371 -0.21 15.61 26.02
CA GLY A 371 -1.37 15.62 26.90
C GLY A 371 -1.72 16.99 27.49
N HIS A 372 -2.97 17.14 27.91
CA HIS A 372 -3.59 18.44 28.22
C HIS A 372 -4.37 18.45 29.54
N ASP A 373 -4.22 17.41 30.35
CA ASP A 373 -4.94 17.21 31.61
C ASP A 373 -4.06 16.46 32.64
N GLU A 374 -4.57 16.29 33.87
CA GLU A 374 -3.83 15.56 34.90
C GLU A 374 -3.64 14.08 34.56
N ARG A 375 -4.55 13.48 33.79
CA ARG A 375 -4.46 12.08 33.35
C ARG A 375 -3.20 11.83 32.51
N ALA A 376 -2.77 12.82 31.72
CA ALA A 376 -1.52 12.77 30.95
C ALA A 376 -0.25 12.57 31.80
N LYS A 377 -0.30 12.87 33.10
CA LYS A 377 0.81 12.72 34.05
C LYS A 377 0.85 11.34 34.72
N GLU A 378 -0.12 10.48 34.42
CA GLU A 378 -0.23 9.13 34.96
C GLU A 378 0.07 8.07 33.89
N HIS A 379 0.53 6.90 34.32
CA HIS A 379 0.69 5.75 33.42
C HIS A 379 -0.67 5.15 33.09
N GLN A 380 -1.00 5.06 31.80
CA GLN A 380 -2.23 4.49 31.31
C GLN A 380 -1.95 3.16 30.60
N PRO A 381 -2.82 2.15 30.71
CA PRO A 381 -2.64 0.88 30.01
C PRO A 381 -2.70 1.07 28.49
N VAL A 382 -1.81 0.37 27.77
CA VAL A 382 -1.74 0.41 26.30
C VAL A 382 -1.79 -0.98 25.70
N ARG A 383 -0.74 -1.80 25.87
CA ARG A 383 -0.58 -3.09 25.16
C ARG A 383 -1.81 -4.00 25.30
N GLU A 384 -2.30 -4.19 26.51
CA GLU A 384 -3.46 -5.04 26.80
C GLU A 384 -4.75 -4.58 26.10
N CYS A 385 -4.89 -3.27 25.84
CA CYS A 385 -6.06 -2.70 25.18
C CYS A 385 -6.19 -3.11 23.71
N PHE A 386 -5.12 -3.64 23.09
CA PHE A 386 -5.11 -4.06 21.69
C PHE A 386 -5.46 -5.54 21.47
N GLY A 387 -5.64 -6.31 22.55
CA GLY A 387 -5.89 -7.75 22.48
C GLY A 387 -4.64 -8.56 22.10
N PRO A 388 -4.80 -9.83 21.73
CA PRO A 388 -3.68 -10.71 21.45
C PRO A 388 -2.91 -10.26 20.21
N ARG A 389 -1.58 -10.43 20.26
CA ARG A 389 -0.69 -10.10 19.13
C ARG A 389 -0.95 -10.99 17.92
N PHE A 390 -1.20 -12.28 18.14
CA PHE A 390 -1.56 -13.25 17.12
C PHE A 390 -2.82 -13.99 17.54
N TYR A 391 -3.66 -14.36 16.58
CA TYR A 391 -4.78 -15.27 16.82
C TYR A 391 -4.30 -16.72 16.88
N ASP A 392 -5.02 -17.57 17.61
CA ASP A 392 -4.66 -18.99 17.79
C ASP A 392 -4.47 -19.72 16.45
N TRP A 393 -5.30 -19.42 15.44
CA TRP A 393 -5.18 -20.02 14.11
C TRP A 393 -3.90 -19.62 13.36
N GLN A 394 -3.27 -18.48 13.69
CA GLN A 394 -1.99 -18.08 13.09
C GLN A 394 -0.84 -18.96 13.63
N LEU A 395 -1.01 -19.53 14.83
CA LEU A 395 -0.02 -20.31 15.55
C LEU A 395 -0.27 -21.82 15.47
N ALA A 396 -1.40 -22.24 14.91
CA ALA A 396 -1.87 -23.63 14.97
C ALA A 396 -1.05 -24.61 14.12
N GLN A 397 -0.44 -24.14 13.02
CA GLN A 397 0.34 -24.98 12.09
C GLN A 397 1.84 -24.92 12.40
N THR A 398 2.56 -26.00 12.12
CA THR A 398 4.03 -25.93 12.09
C THR A 398 4.49 -25.04 10.93
N PRO A 399 5.73 -24.49 10.98
CA PRO A 399 6.28 -23.75 9.85
C PRO A 399 6.19 -24.54 8.53
N GLU A 400 6.54 -25.83 8.54
CA GLU A 400 6.55 -26.69 7.36
C GLU A 400 5.16 -26.84 6.74
N GLU A 401 4.14 -27.15 7.55
CA GLU A 401 2.75 -27.28 7.09
C GLU A 401 2.22 -25.97 6.52
N SER A 402 2.50 -24.87 7.22
CA SER A 402 2.01 -23.55 6.85
C SER A 402 2.64 -23.08 5.52
N TRP A 403 3.94 -23.29 5.33
CA TRP A 403 4.60 -22.98 4.06
C TRP A 403 4.17 -23.91 2.92
N ALA A 404 3.96 -25.20 3.18
CA ALA A 404 3.37 -26.10 2.17
C ALA A 404 1.99 -25.61 1.69
N GLU A 405 1.17 -25.11 2.61
CA GLU A 405 -0.11 -24.47 2.29
C GLU A 405 0.07 -23.22 1.42
N CYS A 406 1.00 -22.34 1.78
CA CYS A 406 1.36 -21.15 0.99
C CYS A 406 1.73 -21.52 -0.45
N HIS A 407 2.61 -22.51 -0.62
CA HIS A 407 3.04 -22.99 -1.92
C HIS A 407 1.88 -23.57 -2.75
N LEU A 408 0.95 -24.29 -2.12
CA LEU A 408 -0.24 -24.80 -2.78
C LEU A 408 -1.16 -23.66 -3.27
N HIS A 409 -1.44 -22.66 -2.43
CA HIS A 409 -2.22 -21.49 -2.82
C HIS A 409 -1.56 -20.72 -3.95
N ALA A 410 -0.23 -20.50 -3.86
CA ALA A 410 0.52 -19.83 -4.93
C ALA A 410 0.42 -20.61 -6.24
N ARG A 411 0.69 -21.92 -6.23
CA ARG A 411 0.56 -22.77 -7.43
C ARG A 411 -0.84 -22.69 -8.04
N ASN A 412 -1.89 -22.70 -7.22
CA ASN A 412 -3.27 -22.61 -7.68
C ASN A 412 -3.61 -21.23 -8.27
N LEU A 413 -3.07 -20.15 -7.71
CA LEU A 413 -3.27 -18.79 -8.22
C LEU A 413 -2.52 -18.54 -9.53
N LEU A 414 -1.33 -19.13 -9.68
CA LEU A 414 -0.42 -18.83 -10.78
C LEU A 414 -0.53 -19.82 -11.95
N GLY A 415 -0.99 -21.03 -11.69
CA GLY A 415 -0.78 -22.16 -12.58
C GLY A 415 0.65 -22.70 -12.51
N GLN A 416 0.85 -23.92 -13.03
CA GLN A 416 2.13 -24.63 -12.96
C GLN A 416 3.30 -23.83 -13.56
N PRO A 417 3.21 -23.30 -14.80
CA PRO A 417 4.38 -22.73 -15.45
C PRO A 417 4.88 -21.45 -14.76
N ALA A 418 3.97 -20.58 -14.34
CA ALA A 418 4.33 -19.33 -13.65
C ALA A 418 4.83 -19.58 -12.21
N TYR A 419 4.30 -20.61 -11.54
CA TYR A 419 4.78 -21.04 -10.24
C TYR A 419 6.22 -21.61 -10.31
N GLU A 420 6.55 -22.42 -11.31
CA GLU A 420 7.91 -22.93 -11.49
C GLU A 420 8.93 -21.81 -11.74
N LYS A 421 8.56 -20.78 -12.52
CA LYS A 421 9.38 -19.57 -12.72
C LYS A 421 9.58 -18.78 -11.43
N LEU A 422 8.53 -18.67 -10.61
CA LEU A 422 8.62 -18.05 -9.30
C LEU A 422 9.65 -18.76 -8.42
N LEU A 423 9.66 -20.09 -8.41
CA LEU A 423 10.64 -20.88 -7.66
C LEU A 423 12.07 -20.78 -8.22
N ALA A 424 12.22 -20.64 -9.55
CA ALA A 424 13.51 -20.50 -10.19
C ALA A 424 14.20 -19.15 -9.89
N GLY A 425 13.48 -18.18 -9.29
CA GLY A 425 13.99 -16.84 -9.01
C GLY A 425 13.85 -15.87 -10.18
N ASP A 426 13.29 -16.30 -11.30
CA ASP A 426 13.06 -15.46 -12.50
C ASP A 426 11.95 -14.41 -12.28
N ALA A 427 11.18 -14.52 -11.18
CA ALA A 427 10.14 -13.58 -10.79
C ALA A 427 10.65 -12.39 -9.94
N SER A 428 11.92 -12.42 -9.50
CA SER A 428 12.58 -11.23 -8.97
C SER A 428 13.33 -10.55 -10.09
N GLY A 429 12.81 -9.43 -10.58
CA GLY A 429 13.63 -8.49 -11.35
C GLY A 429 14.93 -8.25 -10.61
N ASP A 430 16.03 -8.57 -11.27
CA ASP A 430 17.38 -8.65 -10.73
C ASP A 430 17.71 -7.48 -9.78
N LEU A 431 18.17 -7.83 -8.59
CA LEU A 431 18.42 -6.97 -7.43
C LEU A 431 19.88 -6.47 -7.40
N SER A 432 20.39 -5.93 -8.52
CA SER A 432 21.64 -5.19 -8.52
C SER A 432 21.38 -3.67 -8.48
N ILE A 433 21.99 -3.01 -7.51
CA ILE A 433 22.13 -1.56 -7.45
C ILE A 433 23.28 -1.22 -8.40
N PRO A 434 23.08 -0.49 -9.51
CA PRO A 434 24.22 0.12 -10.18
C PRO A 434 24.79 1.18 -9.24
N ASP A 435 26.11 1.16 -9.05
CA ASP A 435 26.82 2.05 -8.14
C ASP A 435 26.39 3.52 -8.32
N ALA A 436 26.31 4.23 -7.20
CA ALA A 436 25.79 5.60 -7.07
C ALA A 436 26.45 6.63 -8.02
N GLU A 437 27.60 6.29 -8.62
CA GLU A 437 28.29 7.14 -9.59
C GLU A 437 27.66 7.14 -10.98
N SER A 438 26.77 6.19 -11.31
CA SER A 438 26.14 6.10 -12.64
C SER A 438 24.78 6.82 -12.76
N ALA A 439 24.16 7.18 -11.63
CA ALA A 439 22.82 7.79 -11.61
C ALA A 439 22.82 9.33 -11.73
N VAL A 440 23.99 9.95 -11.90
CA VAL A 440 24.15 11.41 -11.97
C VAL A 440 24.76 11.78 -13.32
N HIS A 441 24.09 11.48 -14.43
CA HIS A 441 24.30 12.17 -15.72
C HIS A 441 23.23 11.75 -16.73
N GLU A 442 21.98 12.15 -16.51
CA GLU A 442 21.09 12.40 -17.64
C GLU A 442 20.46 13.77 -17.41
N ASP A 443 20.77 14.71 -18.30
CA ASP A 443 20.09 16.00 -18.45
C ASP A 443 18.61 15.71 -18.78
N GLN A 444 17.79 15.42 -17.76
CA GLN A 444 16.35 15.41 -17.90
C GLN A 444 15.91 16.85 -18.14
N GLU A 445 15.40 17.15 -19.35
CA GLU A 445 14.72 18.43 -19.57
C GLU A 445 13.57 18.55 -18.55
N PRO A 446 13.45 19.69 -17.84
CA PRO A 446 12.45 19.85 -16.80
C PRO A 446 11.04 19.64 -17.36
N PHE A 447 10.18 19.01 -16.55
CA PHE A 447 8.78 18.78 -16.83
C PHE A 447 8.09 20.06 -17.35
N GLN A 448 7.68 20.06 -18.62
CA GLN A 448 6.91 21.16 -19.20
C GLN A 448 5.41 20.95 -18.97
N LEU A 449 4.76 21.92 -18.31
CA LEU A 449 3.30 21.98 -18.18
C LEU A 449 2.65 22.03 -19.57
N THR A 450 1.57 21.27 -19.75
CA THR A 450 0.83 21.22 -21.00
C THR A 450 0.34 22.61 -21.40
N GLY A 451 0.96 23.20 -22.43
CA GLY A 451 0.60 24.52 -22.97
C GLY A 451 1.77 25.42 -23.35
N GLU A 452 2.99 25.13 -22.89
CA GLU A 452 4.17 25.89 -23.30
C GLU A 452 4.72 25.42 -24.65
N SER A 453 5.06 26.38 -25.52
CA SER A 453 5.66 26.08 -26.83
C SER A 453 7.11 25.61 -26.64
N PRO A 454 7.58 24.58 -27.36
CA PRO A 454 8.95 24.08 -27.21
C PRO A 454 9.98 25.18 -27.46
N SER A 455 10.92 25.38 -26.53
CA SER A 455 11.96 26.39 -26.69
C SER A 455 12.86 26.00 -27.87
N ARG A 456 12.91 26.84 -28.90
CA ARG A 456 13.82 26.65 -30.04
C ARG A 456 15.25 26.90 -29.57
N LYS A 457 16.02 25.83 -29.35
CA LYS A 457 17.49 25.90 -29.22
C LYS A 457 18.06 26.59 -30.45
N ARG A 458 18.58 27.82 -30.29
CA ARG A 458 19.36 28.55 -31.30
C ARG A 458 20.62 27.73 -31.60
N ARG A 459 20.72 27.20 -32.82
CA ARG A 459 21.98 26.68 -33.36
C ARG A 459 22.98 27.83 -33.47
N ARG A 460 24.14 27.70 -32.82
CA ARG A 460 25.34 28.45 -33.20
C ARG A 460 25.97 27.79 -34.42
#